data_AF-A0A8B5X6F2-F1
#
_entry.id   AF-A0A8B5X6F2-F1
#
_cell.length_a   1.000
_cell.length_b   1.000
_cell.length_c   1.000
_cell.angle_alpha   90.00
_cell.angle_beta   90.00
_cell.angle_gamma   90.00
#
_symmetry.space_group_name_H-M   'P 1'
#
loop_
_entity.id
_entity.type
_entity.pdbx_description
1 polymer ?
#
loop_
_entity_poly.entity_id
_entity_poly.type
_entity_poly.pdbx_seq_one_letter_code
_entity_poly.pdbx_strand_id
1 'polypeptide(L)'
;MSLHSLCKPRQSVFAADRRATVLNLDTFLKGQVNGPEFFEENYFTNGMLTLVDRAFRHLGGAGAGSSVFLLSQAMGGGKTHSMIALGLLACDPELRKRVLLGGQNPAPNLGPCRVAGFNGRSTDAPGGIWGSIAEQLGKAEQFASYVSPLLKAPGPQAWKQLLGGDPLVLFLDELPPYLANAVAVPVGNGDLGVVTTTALANLFIAVAEMDNVCLVVSDLAGSNYSGGQAALEAAFNRATHGIAAEARRIAVPITPVNPNGDELYHILRKRLFETVAPEPAIQKVAEAYREALREAARMNLTTSSPEALFTRVTDAYPFHPDLRELVGKFKENEGFQQTRGVIRLMQMVVASLWNSKRAAGIDLIHPYDLDLNLDEIASEVRTINPSLSEAIAHDIAHAGAAEVEEI
;
A
#
# COMPACT_ATOMS: atom_id res chain seq x y z
N MET A 1 -32.71 4.07 -6.96
CA MET A 1 -31.96 4.73 -8.05
C MET A 1 -30.78 3.84 -8.30
N SER A 2 -30.71 3.15 -9.42
CA SER A 2 -29.79 2.01 -9.49
C SER A 2 -28.32 2.40 -9.60
N LEU A 3 -27.44 1.50 -9.15
CA LEU A 3 -26.00 1.63 -9.29
C LEU A 3 -25.58 1.93 -10.73
N HIS A 4 -26.19 1.27 -11.72
CA HIS A 4 -25.90 1.51 -13.14
C HIS A 4 -26.16 2.97 -13.57
N SER A 5 -27.16 3.63 -12.99
CA SER A 5 -27.49 5.02 -13.32
C SER A 5 -26.63 6.05 -12.58
N LEU A 6 -26.10 5.68 -11.41
CA LEU A 6 -25.41 6.59 -10.50
C LEU A 6 -23.89 6.42 -10.49
N CYS A 7 -23.39 5.26 -10.91
CA CYS A 7 -21.98 4.91 -10.87
C CYS A 7 -21.49 4.46 -12.25
N LYS A 8 -20.26 4.84 -12.58
CA LYS A 8 -19.55 4.41 -13.79
C LYS A 8 -18.27 3.69 -13.40
N PRO A 9 -18.18 2.36 -13.55
CA PRO A 9 -16.95 1.62 -13.31
C PRO A 9 -15.85 2.07 -14.27
N ARG A 10 -14.59 1.99 -13.84
CA ARG A 10 -13.42 2.24 -14.69
C ARG A 10 -13.26 1.13 -15.72
N GLN A 11 -12.65 1.45 -16.86
CA GLN A 11 -12.35 0.43 -17.89
C GLN A 11 -11.43 -0.68 -17.37
N SER A 12 -10.52 -0.37 -16.44
CA SER A 12 -9.62 -1.32 -15.80
C SER A 12 -10.34 -2.44 -15.03
N VAL A 13 -11.59 -2.22 -14.59
CA VAL A 13 -12.42 -3.24 -13.92
C VAL A 13 -12.77 -4.40 -14.87
N PHE A 14 -12.91 -4.11 -16.17
CA PHE A 14 -13.28 -5.06 -17.21
C PHE A 14 -12.07 -5.70 -17.90
N ALA A 15 -10.84 -5.35 -17.51
CA ALA A 15 -9.64 -5.95 -18.08
C ALA A 15 -9.53 -7.44 -17.70
N ALA A 16 -9.15 -8.28 -18.66
CA ALA A 16 -8.92 -9.72 -18.43
C ALA A 16 -7.70 -9.97 -17.54
N ASP A 17 -6.65 -9.15 -17.67
CA ASP A 17 -5.49 -9.19 -16.78
C ASP A 17 -5.60 -8.13 -15.69
N ARG A 18 -6.23 -8.51 -14.57
CA ARG A 18 -6.35 -7.68 -13.36
C ARG A 18 -5.09 -7.70 -12.50
N ARG A 19 -4.06 -8.48 -12.87
CA ARG A 19 -2.75 -8.54 -12.15
C ARG A 19 -1.83 -7.39 -12.56
N ALA A 20 -2.05 -6.78 -13.72
CA ALA A 20 -1.27 -5.66 -14.26
C ALA A 20 -1.29 -4.39 -13.38
N THR A 21 -2.18 -4.30 -12.40
CA THR A 21 -2.32 -3.14 -11.48
C THR A 21 -1.27 -3.11 -10.36
N VAL A 22 -0.39 -4.11 -10.26
CA VAL A 22 0.65 -4.16 -9.23
C VAL A 22 1.85 -3.33 -9.65
N LEU A 23 1.86 -2.07 -9.24
CA LEU A 23 3.05 -1.22 -9.38
C LEU A 23 4.19 -1.75 -8.49
N ASN A 24 5.34 -1.94 -9.11
CA ASN A 24 6.62 -2.19 -8.45
C ASN A 24 7.41 -0.86 -8.38
N LEU A 25 8.20 -0.68 -7.33
CA LEU A 25 9.14 0.43 -7.18
C LEU A 25 10.03 0.60 -8.43
N ASP A 26 10.49 -0.49 -9.04
CA ASP A 26 11.36 -0.42 -10.24
C ASP A 26 10.69 0.27 -11.43
N THR A 27 9.38 0.07 -11.61
CA THR A 27 8.58 0.73 -12.66
C THR A 27 8.58 2.24 -12.45
N PHE A 28 8.45 2.70 -11.20
CA PHE A 28 8.54 4.11 -10.85
C PHE A 28 9.96 4.66 -11.03
N LEU A 29 10.99 3.96 -10.55
CA LEU A 29 12.39 4.39 -10.69
C LEU A 29 12.84 4.52 -12.15
N LYS A 30 12.24 3.74 -13.07
CA LYS A 30 12.43 3.83 -14.52
C LYS A 30 11.62 4.94 -15.21
N GLY A 31 10.85 5.73 -14.46
CA GLY A 31 10.00 6.80 -15.00
C GLY A 31 8.78 6.31 -15.77
N GLN A 32 8.33 5.07 -15.53
CA GLN A 32 7.22 4.45 -16.26
C GLN A 32 5.87 4.61 -15.54
N VAL A 33 5.79 5.47 -14.52
CA VAL A 33 4.56 5.74 -13.76
C VAL A 33 4.10 7.17 -14.01
N ASN A 34 2.89 7.33 -14.54
CA ASN A 34 2.26 8.63 -14.73
C ASN A 34 1.69 9.14 -13.40
N GLY A 35 2.16 10.32 -12.95
CA GLY A 35 1.77 10.90 -11.67
C GLY A 35 0.28 11.25 -11.56
N PRO A 36 -0.28 12.07 -12.47
CA PRO A 36 -1.71 12.38 -12.48
C PRO A 36 -2.61 11.13 -12.47
N GLU A 37 -2.39 10.18 -13.38
CA GLU A 37 -3.18 8.95 -13.47
C GLU A 37 -3.06 8.12 -12.18
N PHE A 38 -1.86 8.04 -11.60
CA PHE A 38 -1.67 7.38 -10.31
C PHE A 38 -2.56 7.99 -9.22
N PHE A 39 -2.62 9.32 -9.09
CA PHE A 39 -3.42 9.96 -8.03
C PHE A 39 -4.92 10.00 -8.32
N GLU A 40 -5.35 9.82 -9.57
CA GLU A 40 -6.77 9.65 -9.92
C GLU A 40 -7.34 8.31 -9.41
N GLU A 41 -6.53 7.26 -9.40
CA GLU A 41 -6.96 5.92 -8.97
C GLU A 41 -6.60 5.58 -7.53
N ASN A 42 -5.69 6.33 -6.89
CA ASN A 42 -5.21 6.02 -5.55
C ASN A 42 -5.79 6.94 -4.47
N TYR A 43 -6.36 6.34 -3.43
CA TYR A 43 -6.85 7.07 -2.27
C TYR A 43 -5.71 7.38 -1.29
N PHE A 44 -5.69 8.60 -0.78
CA PHE A 44 -4.77 9.02 0.28
C PHE A 44 -5.27 8.49 1.62
N THR A 45 -4.70 7.37 2.05
CA THR A 45 -4.90 6.86 3.40
C THR A 45 -4.22 7.77 4.42
N ASN A 46 -4.66 7.69 5.68
CA ASN A 46 -4.06 8.47 6.76
C ASN A 46 -2.58 8.14 6.95
N GLY A 47 -2.20 6.87 6.75
CA GLY A 47 -0.80 6.45 6.78
C GLY A 47 0.03 7.11 5.67
N MET A 48 -0.48 7.13 4.43
CA MET A 48 0.19 7.77 3.30
C MET A 48 0.30 9.29 3.50
N LEU A 49 -0.76 9.95 3.98
CA LEU A 49 -0.73 11.38 4.30
C LEU A 49 0.30 11.70 5.38
N THR A 50 0.38 10.86 6.42
CA THR A 50 1.38 11.01 7.49
C THR A 50 2.80 10.87 6.96
N LEU A 51 3.05 9.91 6.06
CA LEU A 51 4.34 9.73 5.41
C LEU A 51 4.73 10.98 4.62
N VAL A 52 3.82 11.44 3.76
CA VAL A 52 4.02 12.62 2.90
C VAL A 52 4.25 13.88 3.74
N ASP A 53 3.41 14.12 4.76
CA ASP A 53 3.54 15.26 5.66
C ASP A 53 4.92 15.30 6.33
N ARG A 54 5.30 14.20 7.00
CA ARG A 54 6.55 14.16 7.77
C ARG A 54 7.79 14.18 6.88
N ALA A 55 7.77 13.49 5.75
CA ALA A 55 8.89 13.45 4.81
C ALA A 55 9.15 14.84 4.21
N PHE A 56 8.12 15.56 3.80
CA PHE A 56 8.29 16.89 3.23
C PHE A 56 8.60 17.96 4.28
N ARG A 57 8.10 17.86 5.52
CA ARG A 57 8.58 18.74 6.61
C ARG A 57 10.06 18.57 6.89
N HIS A 58 10.56 17.32 6.81
CA HIS A 58 11.99 17.02 6.94
C HIS A 58 12.78 17.68 5.81
N LEU A 59 12.46 17.34 4.56
CA LEU A 59 13.16 17.84 3.38
C LEU A 59 13.02 19.36 3.19
N GLY A 60 11.92 19.95 3.67
CA GLY A 60 11.67 21.39 3.67
C GLY A 60 12.38 22.16 4.78
N GLY A 61 13.13 21.50 5.67
CA GLY A 61 13.90 22.14 6.74
C GLY A 61 13.06 22.66 7.92
N ALA A 62 11.80 22.22 8.05
CA ALA A 62 10.86 22.74 9.06
C ALA A 62 11.11 22.19 10.49
N GLY A 63 12.26 21.56 10.76
CA GLY A 63 12.74 21.15 12.10
C GLY A 63 11.97 20.03 12.81
N ALA A 64 10.75 19.68 12.36
CA ALA A 64 9.86 18.71 13.01
C ALA A 64 9.63 17.42 12.19
N GLY A 65 10.43 17.19 11.14
CA GLY A 65 10.34 16.00 10.28
C GLY A 65 11.12 14.80 10.81
N SER A 66 10.88 13.64 10.20
CA SER A 66 11.64 12.41 10.44
C SER A 66 12.50 12.11 9.21
N SER A 67 13.75 11.70 9.40
CA SER A 67 14.66 11.35 8.30
C SER A 67 14.55 9.89 7.87
N VAL A 68 14.03 9.01 8.75
CA VAL A 68 13.86 7.58 8.45
C VAL A 68 12.42 7.17 8.72
N PHE A 69 11.84 6.38 7.81
CA PHE A 69 10.49 5.84 7.92
C PHE A 69 10.54 4.33 7.74
N LEU A 70 9.85 3.61 8.64
CA LEU A 70 9.63 2.19 8.49
C LEU A 70 8.17 1.98 8.13
N LEU A 71 7.94 1.49 6.91
CA LEU A 71 6.65 1.01 6.49
C LEU A 71 6.48 -0.39 7.08
N SER A 72 5.84 -0.45 8.23
CA SER A 72 5.51 -1.72 8.88
C SER A 72 4.48 -2.47 8.05
N GLN A 73 4.39 -3.78 8.26
CA GLN A 73 3.34 -4.59 7.66
C GLN A 73 1.97 -4.11 8.13
N ALA A 74 1.35 -3.23 7.34
CA ALA A 74 -0.09 -3.15 7.27
C ALA A 74 -0.52 -4.05 6.12
N MET A 75 -1.18 -5.16 6.47
CA MET A 75 -2.31 -5.64 5.69
C MET A 75 -2.09 -5.79 4.17
N GLY A 76 -1.01 -6.47 3.77
CA GLY A 76 -0.84 -7.01 2.41
C GLY A 76 -0.97 -6.02 1.23
N GLY A 77 -0.85 -4.71 1.45
CA GLY A 77 -0.97 -3.73 0.37
C GLY A 77 -0.77 -2.31 0.87
N GLY A 78 -0.03 -1.50 0.09
CA GLY A 78 0.10 -0.07 0.32
C GLY A 78 1.55 0.42 0.49
N LYS A 79 2.51 -0.43 0.90
CA LYS A 79 3.91 -0.03 1.13
C LYS A 79 4.57 0.59 -0.11
N THR A 80 4.74 -0.22 -1.16
CA THR A 80 5.26 0.24 -2.46
C THR A 80 4.41 1.37 -3.04
N HIS A 81 3.08 1.36 -2.82
CA HIS A 81 2.20 2.44 -3.29
C HIS A 81 2.47 3.76 -2.56
N SER A 82 2.68 3.75 -1.25
CA SER A 82 3.04 4.93 -0.46
C SER A 82 4.43 5.46 -0.84
N MET A 83 5.37 4.55 -1.14
CA MET A 83 6.70 4.93 -1.66
C MET A 83 6.58 5.61 -3.02
N ILE A 84 5.83 5.02 -3.96
CA ILE A 84 5.58 5.61 -5.28
C ILE A 84 4.86 6.96 -5.15
N ALA A 85 3.83 7.06 -4.31
CA ALA A 85 3.11 8.30 -4.06
C ALA A 85 4.05 9.41 -3.56
N LEU A 86 4.87 9.11 -2.54
CA LEU A 86 5.86 10.06 -2.03
C LEU A 86 6.87 10.44 -3.12
N GLY A 87 7.39 9.47 -3.87
CA GLY A 87 8.36 9.70 -4.93
C GLY A 87 7.83 10.60 -6.06
N LEU A 88 6.61 10.35 -6.54
CA LEU A 88 5.95 11.17 -7.56
C LEU A 88 5.79 12.62 -7.09
N LEU A 89 5.31 12.83 -5.86
CA LEU A 89 5.15 14.17 -5.27
C LEU A 89 6.50 14.84 -4.95
N ALA A 90 7.56 14.06 -4.73
CA ALA A 90 8.89 14.58 -4.44
C ALA A 90 9.56 15.09 -5.72
N CYS A 91 9.49 14.34 -6.82
CA CYS A 91 10.05 14.70 -8.12
C CYS A 91 9.35 15.89 -8.78
N ASP A 92 8.03 16.01 -8.60
CA ASP A 92 7.21 17.00 -9.31
C ASP A 92 6.49 17.96 -8.33
N PRO A 93 7.05 19.16 -8.09
CA PRO A 93 6.43 20.19 -7.26
C PRO A 93 5.06 20.68 -7.77
N GLU A 94 4.81 20.65 -9.08
CA GLU A 94 3.54 21.10 -9.65
C GLU A 94 2.45 20.04 -9.43
N LEU A 95 2.78 18.76 -9.62
CA LEU A 95 1.92 17.65 -9.21
C LEU A 95 1.64 17.72 -7.70
N ARG A 96 2.66 17.97 -6.88
CA ARG A 96 2.52 18.13 -5.43
C ARG A 96 1.51 19.22 -5.06
N LYS A 97 1.57 20.39 -5.71
CA LYS A 97 0.60 21.48 -5.49
C LYS A 97 -0.82 21.12 -5.93
N ARG A 98 -0.97 20.40 -7.05
CA ARG A 98 -2.29 19.98 -7.58
C ARG A 98 -2.95 18.91 -6.70
N VAL A 99 -2.15 18.00 -6.17
CA VAL A 99 -2.64 16.85 -5.41
C VAL A 99 -2.87 17.21 -3.93
N LEU A 100 -1.97 17.99 -3.32
CA LEU A 100 -2.08 18.44 -1.92
C LEU A 100 -2.75 19.83 -1.83
N LEU A 101 -4.07 19.86 -2.01
CA LEU A 101 -4.87 21.08 -2.03
C LEU A 101 -5.05 21.73 -0.65
N GLY A 102 -5.49 23.00 -0.61
CA GLY A 102 -6.01 23.64 0.61
C GLY A 102 -5.02 23.86 1.75
N GLY A 103 -3.74 24.06 1.46
CA GLY A 103 -2.70 24.25 2.48
C GLY A 103 -2.18 22.95 3.09
N GLN A 104 -2.55 21.80 2.53
CA GLN A 104 -2.04 20.48 2.94
C GLN A 104 -0.62 20.20 2.44
N ASN A 105 -0.02 21.07 1.62
CA ASN A 105 1.38 20.95 1.26
C ASN A 105 2.26 21.42 2.43
N PRO A 106 2.92 20.50 3.15
CA PRO A 106 3.71 20.83 4.34
C PRO A 106 5.01 21.59 4.02
N ALA A 107 5.45 21.59 2.76
CA ALA A 107 6.69 22.19 2.31
C ALA A 107 6.49 22.90 0.96
N PRO A 108 5.78 24.05 0.95
CA PRO A 108 5.44 24.77 -0.28
C PRO A 108 6.66 25.30 -1.04
N ASN A 109 7.75 25.58 -0.34
CA ASN A 109 9.00 26.10 -0.90
C ASN A 109 10.01 25.00 -1.26
N LEU A 110 9.70 23.74 -0.98
CA LEU A 110 10.58 22.63 -1.36
C LEU A 110 10.64 22.55 -2.89
N GLY A 111 11.86 22.44 -3.44
CA GLY A 111 12.07 22.22 -4.87
C GLY A 111 11.71 20.79 -5.32
N PRO A 112 12.03 20.43 -6.57
CA PRO A 112 12.05 19.02 -6.97
C PRO A 112 13.12 18.28 -6.15
N CYS A 113 12.79 17.09 -5.67
CA CYS A 113 13.72 16.21 -4.98
C CYS A 113 14.22 15.14 -5.93
N ARG A 114 15.46 14.70 -5.74
CA ARG A 114 15.98 13.49 -6.35
C ARG A 114 15.31 12.28 -5.69
N VAL A 115 15.18 11.20 -6.45
CA VAL A 115 14.65 9.94 -5.92
C VAL A 115 15.52 8.79 -6.41
N ALA A 116 15.90 7.92 -5.50
CA ALA A 116 16.65 6.70 -5.78
C ALA A 116 16.11 5.56 -4.91
N GLY A 117 16.36 4.32 -5.30
CA GLY A 117 15.96 3.20 -4.46
C GLY A 117 16.49 1.85 -4.88
N PHE A 118 16.20 0.86 -4.06
CA PHE A 118 16.59 -0.53 -4.29
C PHE A 118 15.45 -1.46 -3.92
N ASN A 119 15.15 -2.40 -4.81
CA ASN A 119 14.23 -3.50 -4.56
C ASN A 119 15.02 -4.74 -4.18
N GLY A 120 14.79 -5.29 -2.98
CA GLY A 120 15.49 -6.48 -2.50
C GLY A 120 15.16 -7.77 -3.24
N ARG A 121 14.22 -7.77 -4.19
CA ARG A 121 14.08 -8.87 -5.16
C ARG A 121 15.16 -8.89 -6.23
N SER A 122 15.85 -7.78 -6.46
CA SER A 122 16.96 -7.67 -7.41
C SER A 122 18.25 -8.23 -6.80
N THR A 123 18.25 -9.53 -6.46
CA THR A 123 19.37 -10.20 -5.78
C THR A 123 20.63 -10.29 -6.63
N ASP A 124 20.48 -10.18 -7.95
CA ASP A 124 21.54 -10.23 -8.95
C ASP A 124 22.06 -8.84 -9.37
N ALA A 125 21.59 -7.76 -8.72
CA ALA A 125 21.98 -6.40 -9.05
C ALA A 125 23.51 -6.20 -8.97
N PRO A 126 24.17 -5.79 -10.07
CA PRO A 126 25.60 -5.52 -10.06
C PRO A 126 25.97 -4.45 -9.04
N GLY A 127 26.94 -4.75 -8.17
CA GLY A 127 27.35 -3.84 -7.10
C GLY A 127 26.39 -3.75 -5.91
N GLY A 128 25.34 -4.59 -5.89
CA GLY A 128 24.38 -4.67 -4.79
C GLY A 128 23.64 -3.36 -4.53
N ILE A 129 23.20 -3.18 -3.28
CA ILE A 129 22.39 -2.03 -2.84
C ILE A 129 23.09 -0.70 -3.15
N TRP A 130 24.34 -0.52 -2.72
CA TRP A 130 25.03 0.75 -2.82
C TRP A 130 25.58 1.04 -4.22
N GLY A 131 25.95 0.01 -4.99
CA GLY A 131 26.31 0.17 -6.40
C GLY A 131 25.12 0.69 -7.22
N SER A 132 23.95 0.07 -7.04
CA SER A 132 22.71 0.47 -7.72
C SER A 132 22.29 1.91 -7.34
N ILE A 133 22.34 2.27 -6.06
CA ILE A 133 22.05 3.64 -5.63
C ILE A 133 23.06 4.63 -6.22
N ALA A 134 24.35 4.28 -6.25
CA ALA A 134 25.38 5.16 -6.80
C ALA A 134 25.21 5.39 -8.30
N GLU A 135 24.81 4.38 -9.06
CA GLU A 135 24.48 4.49 -10.47
C GLU A 135 23.28 5.41 -10.71
N GLN A 136 22.17 5.19 -10.01
CA GLN A 136 20.97 6.06 -10.07
C GLN A 136 21.29 7.51 -9.73
N LEU A 137 22.25 7.73 -8.82
CA LEU A 137 22.67 9.06 -8.42
C LEU A 137 23.75 9.67 -9.33
N GLY A 138 24.22 8.97 -10.36
CA GLY A 138 25.29 9.43 -11.26
C GLY A 138 26.66 9.53 -10.58
N LYS A 139 26.87 8.78 -9.50
CA LYS A 139 28.08 8.79 -8.65
C LYS A 139 28.79 7.42 -8.64
N ALA A 140 28.55 6.58 -9.64
CA ALA A 140 29.12 5.23 -9.72
C ALA A 140 30.67 5.22 -9.65
N GLU A 141 31.34 6.11 -10.38
CA GLU A 141 32.81 6.20 -10.38
C GLU A 141 33.38 6.53 -9.00
N GLN A 142 32.75 7.48 -8.30
CA GLN A 142 33.13 7.87 -6.94
C GLN A 142 32.98 6.73 -5.93
N PHE A 143 32.07 5.80 -6.21
CA PHE A 143 31.74 4.68 -5.32
C PHE A 143 32.36 3.34 -5.77
N ALA A 144 33.10 3.32 -6.88
CA ALA A 144 33.62 2.09 -7.50
C ALA A 144 34.50 1.26 -6.56
N SER A 145 35.25 1.90 -5.65
CA SER A 145 36.13 1.24 -4.68
C SER A 145 35.39 0.41 -3.61
N TYR A 146 34.08 0.66 -3.43
CA TYR A 146 33.19 -0.12 -2.56
C TYR A 146 32.47 -1.25 -3.31
N VAL A 147 32.56 -1.26 -4.64
CA VAL A 147 31.87 -2.22 -5.53
C VAL A 147 32.83 -3.26 -6.07
N SER A 148 34.05 -2.87 -6.44
CA SER A 148 35.04 -3.71 -7.10
C SER A 148 36.42 -3.60 -6.41
N PRO A 149 37.22 -4.68 -6.31
CA PRO A 149 37.00 -6.03 -6.83
C PRO A 149 36.07 -6.91 -5.98
N LEU A 150 35.77 -6.47 -4.75
CA LEU A 150 34.82 -7.12 -3.85
C LEU A 150 33.95 -6.04 -3.21
N LEU A 151 32.72 -6.43 -2.87
CA LEU A 151 31.78 -5.59 -2.14
C LEU A 151 32.32 -5.27 -0.74
N LYS A 152 32.46 -3.97 -0.45
CA LYS A 152 32.92 -3.46 0.85
C LYS A 152 31.84 -2.58 1.45
N ALA A 153 31.54 -2.78 2.73
CA ALA A 153 30.55 -1.99 3.45
C ALA A 153 30.98 -0.52 3.51
N PRO A 154 30.22 0.42 2.94
CA PRO A 154 30.52 1.84 3.07
C PRO A 154 30.35 2.30 4.52
N GLY A 155 31.25 3.17 4.98
CA GLY A 155 31.12 3.86 6.25
C GLY A 155 30.11 5.02 6.21
N PRO A 156 29.71 5.59 7.36
CA PRO A 156 28.75 6.69 7.40
C PRO A 156 29.18 7.92 6.56
N GLN A 157 30.48 8.25 6.54
CA GLN A 157 30.99 9.38 5.73
C GLN A 157 30.89 9.12 4.22
N ALA A 158 31.12 7.88 3.78
CA ALA A 158 30.95 7.50 2.38
C ALA A 158 29.49 7.61 1.95
N TRP A 159 28.55 7.20 2.82
CA TRP A 159 27.12 7.39 2.60
C TRP A 159 26.74 8.88 2.52
N LYS A 160 27.23 9.72 3.43
CA LYS A 160 26.99 11.17 3.38
C LYS A 160 27.50 11.80 2.09
N GLN A 161 28.68 11.39 1.62
CA GLN A 161 29.25 11.86 0.36
C GLN A 161 28.40 11.43 -0.85
N LEU A 162 27.90 10.19 -0.83
CA LEU A 162 27.05 9.66 -1.89
C LEU A 162 25.68 10.35 -1.93
N LEU A 163 25.04 10.52 -0.78
CA LEU A 163 23.66 11.03 -0.65
C LEU A 163 23.56 12.56 -0.53
N GLY A 164 24.68 13.24 -0.29
CA GLY A 164 24.73 14.69 -0.16
C GLY A 164 24.49 15.44 -1.47
N GLY A 165 23.97 16.66 -1.35
CA GLY A 165 23.61 17.54 -2.47
C GLY A 165 22.16 18.00 -2.33
N ASP A 166 21.41 17.91 -3.43
CA ASP A 166 19.98 18.24 -3.47
C ASP A 166 19.15 17.35 -2.54
N PRO A 167 17.93 17.78 -2.15
CA PRO A 167 16.99 16.94 -1.41
C PRO A 167 16.76 15.59 -2.08
N LEU A 168 16.81 14.50 -1.31
CA LEU A 168 16.75 13.13 -1.79
C LEU A 168 15.71 12.32 -1.00
N VAL A 169 14.85 11.60 -1.71
CA VAL A 169 14.07 10.50 -1.15
C VAL A 169 14.73 9.18 -1.56
N LEU A 170 15.11 8.38 -0.58
CA LEU A 170 15.75 7.08 -0.77
C LEU A 170 14.78 5.96 -0.37
N PHE A 171 14.60 4.99 -1.26
CA PHE A 171 13.68 3.88 -1.07
C PHE A 171 14.42 2.55 -0.92
N LEU A 172 14.14 1.79 0.13
CA LEU A 172 14.58 0.40 0.27
C LEU A 172 13.34 -0.49 0.42
N ASP A 173 12.95 -1.20 -0.64
CA ASP A 173 11.73 -2.02 -0.67
C ASP A 173 12.09 -3.52 -0.61
N GLU A 174 11.32 -4.30 0.15
CA GLU A 174 11.41 -5.77 0.22
C GLU A 174 12.85 -6.32 0.35
N LEU A 175 13.62 -5.84 1.34
CA LEU A 175 14.99 -6.31 1.58
C LEU A 175 15.17 -7.80 1.99
N PRO A 176 14.22 -8.50 2.63
CA PRO A 176 14.47 -9.85 3.16
C PRO A 176 15.00 -10.89 2.13
N PRO A 177 14.46 -10.99 0.90
CA PRO A 177 15.00 -11.89 -0.12
C PRO A 177 16.46 -11.61 -0.47
N TYR A 178 16.85 -10.33 -0.54
CA TYR A 178 18.24 -9.93 -0.78
C TYR A 178 19.16 -10.40 0.35
N LEU A 179 18.76 -10.17 1.61
CA LEU A 179 19.55 -10.56 2.78
C LEU A 179 19.69 -12.08 2.90
N ALA A 180 18.61 -12.82 2.61
CA ALA A 180 18.64 -14.28 2.60
C ALA A 180 19.62 -14.82 1.55
N ASN A 181 19.64 -14.22 0.35
CA ASN A 181 20.59 -14.58 -0.70
C ASN A 181 22.03 -14.19 -0.33
N ALA A 182 22.22 -13.00 0.25
CA ALA A 182 23.53 -12.46 0.58
C ALA A 182 24.32 -13.33 1.59
N VAL A 183 23.64 -14.01 2.53
CA VAL A 183 24.31 -14.93 3.46
C VAL A 183 24.95 -16.13 2.74
N ALA A 184 24.44 -16.51 1.56
CA ALA A 184 24.99 -17.62 0.77
C ALA A 184 26.19 -17.21 -0.11
N VAL A 185 26.52 -15.91 -0.19
CA VAL A 185 27.58 -15.40 -1.07
C VAL A 185 28.84 -15.10 -0.23
N PRO A 186 29.95 -15.83 -0.44
CA PRO A 186 31.18 -15.59 0.31
C PRO A 186 31.86 -14.29 -0.14
N VAL A 187 32.35 -13.51 0.83
CA VAL A 187 33.11 -12.27 0.59
C VAL A 187 34.30 -12.22 1.54
N GLY A 188 35.50 -12.45 1.01
CA GLY A 188 36.71 -12.55 1.82
C GLY A 188 36.61 -13.71 2.83
N ASN A 189 36.75 -13.39 4.13
CA ASN A 189 36.65 -14.37 5.23
C ASN A 189 35.24 -14.46 5.86
N GLY A 190 34.26 -13.72 5.32
CA GLY A 190 32.87 -13.73 5.79
C GLY A 190 31.89 -13.90 4.63
N ASP A 191 30.65 -13.45 4.83
CA ASP A 191 29.61 -13.47 3.81
C ASP A 191 29.11 -12.06 3.47
N LEU A 192 28.43 -11.95 2.31
CA LEU A 192 27.85 -10.69 1.84
C LEU A 192 26.72 -10.20 2.76
N GLY A 193 26.08 -11.08 3.54
CA GLY A 193 25.08 -10.72 4.54
C GLY A 193 25.66 -9.83 5.64
N VAL A 194 26.81 -10.18 6.20
CA VAL A 194 27.53 -9.36 7.20
C VAL A 194 27.95 -8.01 6.62
N VAL A 195 28.49 -8.00 5.38
CA VAL A 195 28.88 -6.76 4.69
C VAL A 195 27.66 -5.87 4.44
N THR A 196 26.55 -6.44 3.98
CA THR A 196 25.31 -5.72 3.65
C THR A 196 24.66 -5.14 4.90
N THR A 197 24.52 -5.94 5.97
CA THR A 197 23.94 -5.47 7.24
C THR A 197 24.78 -4.35 7.86
N THR A 198 26.11 -4.43 7.77
CA THR A 198 27.03 -3.35 8.19
C THR A 198 26.85 -2.10 7.34
N ALA A 199 26.77 -2.24 6.02
CA ALA A 199 26.54 -1.12 5.10
C ALA A 199 25.22 -0.40 5.39
N LEU A 200 24.13 -1.13 5.60
CA LEU A 200 22.81 -0.59 5.92
C LEU A 200 22.76 0.05 7.31
N ALA A 201 23.43 -0.53 8.31
CA ALA A 201 23.57 0.11 9.62
C ALA A 201 24.27 1.48 9.52
N ASN A 202 25.36 1.55 8.75
CA ASN A 202 26.07 2.80 8.50
C ASN A 202 25.23 3.81 7.71
N LEU A 203 24.38 3.34 6.79
CA LEU A 203 23.42 4.17 6.06
C LEU A 203 22.41 4.81 7.01
N PHE A 204 21.81 4.05 7.92
CA PHE A 204 20.84 4.59 8.88
C PHE A 204 21.44 5.68 9.77
N ILE A 205 22.67 5.47 10.24
CA ILE A 205 23.41 6.48 11.01
C ILE A 205 23.67 7.73 10.16
N ALA A 206 24.13 7.55 8.91
CA ALA A 206 24.39 8.67 8.02
C ALA A 206 23.13 9.51 7.77
N VAL A 207 22.01 8.88 7.40
CA VAL A 207 20.74 9.56 7.09
C VAL A 207 20.14 10.24 8.31
N ALA A 208 20.30 9.66 9.51
CA ALA A 208 19.83 10.29 10.75
C ALA A 208 20.44 11.68 11.00
N GLU A 209 21.65 11.92 10.48
CA GLU A 209 22.38 13.19 10.58
C GLU A 209 22.25 14.08 9.33
N MET A 210 21.41 13.71 8.35
CA MET A 210 21.23 14.45 7.10
C MET A 210 19.86 15.11 7.01
N ASP A 211 19.84 16.43 6.86
CA ASP A 211 18.61 17.21 6.72
C ASP A 211 18.05 17.18 5.28
N ASN A 212 18.87 16.80 4.28
CA ASN A 212 18.48 16.73 2.87
C ASN A 212 18.04 15.33 2.42
N VAL A 213 18.08 14.31 3.29
CA VAL A 213 17.76 12.92 2.90
C VAL A 213 16.60 12.37 3.73
N CYS A 214 15.61 11.82 3.03
CA CYS A 214 14.50 11.07 3.61
C CYS A 214 14.62 9.60 3.16
N LEU A 215 14.82 8.69 4.10
CA LEU A 215 14.90 7.24 3.85
C LEU A 215 13.60 6.57 4.23
N VAL A 216 12.99 5.84 3.29
CA VAL A 216 11.82 5.01 3.54
C VAL A 216 12.19 3.56 3.30
N VAL A 217 12.05 2.74 4.33
CA VAL A 217 12.32 1.31 4.31
C VAL A 217 11.02 0.55 4.43
N SER A 218 10.82 -0.45 3.58
CA SER A 218 9.72 -1.39 3.68
C SER A 218 10.21 -2.73 4.24
N ASP A 219 9.36 -3.34 5.08
CA ASP A 219 9.45 -4.75 5.47
C ASP A 219 10.79 -5.23 6.04
N LEU A 220 11.07 -4.87 7.30
CA LEU A 220 12.15 -5.51 8.06
C LEU A 220 11.71 -6.78 8.79
N ALA A 221 10.40 -6.94 9.02
CA ALA A 221 9.82 -8.00 9.84
C ALA A 221 8.88 -8.90 9.02
N GLY A 222 9.34 -10.13 8.74
CA GLY A 222 8.53 -11.21 8.19
C GLY A 222 8.78 -12.47 9.03
N SER A 223 7.72 -13.13 9.45
CA SER A 223 7.76 -14.34 10.27
C SER A 223 8.52 -15.45 9.55
N ASN A 224 9.53 -15.98 10.25
CA ASN A 224 10.49 -17.01 9.83
C ASN A 224 11.52 -16.48 8.82
N TYR A 225 12.78 -16.33 9.25
CA TYR A 225 14.03 -16.57 8.50
C TYR A 225 15.21 -15.67 8.94
N SER A 226 16.31 -16.32 9.36
CA SER A 226 17.73 -15.86 9.36
C SER A 226 18.20 -14.75 10.35
N GLY A 227 19.44 -14.89 10.82
CA GLY A 227 20.09 -13.94 11.75
C GLY A 227 20.42 -12.55 11.17
N GLY A 228 20.48 -12.41 9.84
CA GLY A 228 20.76 -11.13 9.17
C GLY A 228 19.66 -10.08 9.32
N GLN A 229 18.39 -10.52 9.34
CA GLN A 229 17.23 -9.64 9.52
C GLN A 229 17.17 -9.07 10.94
N ALA A 230 17.39 -9.92 11.95
CA ALA A 230 17.45 -9.48 13.36
C ALA A 230 18.60 -8.49 13.60
N ALA A 231 19.77 -8.70 12.97
CA ALA A 231 20.88 -7.75 13.05
C ALA A 231 20.53 -6.39 12.42
N LEU A 232 19.78 -6.39 11.32
CA LEU A 232 19.32 -5.17 10.64
C LEU A 232 18.25 -4.43 11.45
N GLU A 233 17.26 -5.14 11.99
CA GLU A 233 16.27 -4.56 12.91
C GLU A 233 16.94 -3.97 14.14
N ALA A 234 17.92 -4.66 14.73
CA ALA A 234 18.67 -4.15 15.86
C ALA A 234 19.52 -2.92 15.47
N ALA A 235 20.12 -2.90 14.28
CA ALA A 235 20.85 -1.74 13.77
C ALA A 235 19.93 -0.54 13.51
N PHE A 236 18.75 -0.78 12.93
CA PHE A 236 17.70 0.20 12.75
C PHE A 236 17.28 0.77 14.11
N ASN A 237 16.91 -0.08 15.07
CA ASN A 237 16.53 0.33 16.42
C ASN A 237 17.66 1.11 17.13
N ARG A 238 18.93 0.74 16.95
CA ARG A 238 20.05 1.53 17.49
C ARG A 238 20.19 2.88 16.83
N ALA A 239 20.06 2.97 15.51
CA ALA A 239 20.10 4.25 14.80
C ALA A 239 18.94 5.17 15.20
N THR A 240 17.78 4.59 15.58
CA THR A 240 16.58 5.34 15.94
C THR A 240 16.51 5.69 17.43
N HIS A 241 17.10 4.88 18.32
CA HIS A 241 17.12 5.12 19.78
C HIS A 241 18.43 5.74 20.29
N GLY A 242 19.55 5.57 19.59
CA GLY A 242 20.89 5.96 20.04
C GLY A 242 21.24 7.45 19.89
N ILE A 243 20.38 8.25 19.24
CA ILE A 243 20.59 9.69 19.06
C ILE A 243 19.65 10.41 20.04
N ALA A 244 20.23 10.81 21.17
CA ALA A 244 19.67 11.46 22.34
C ALA A 244 18.26 12.11 22.20
N ALA A 245 17.30 11.48 22.88
CA ALA A 245 16.33 12.01 23.86
C ALA A 245 15.69 13.42 23.77
N GLU A 246 16.04 14.35 22.87
CA GLU A 246 15.53 15.73 23.00
C GLU A 246 15.14 16.49 21.72
N ALA A 247 15.25 15.96 20.50
CA ALA A 247 14.83 16.79 19.33
C ALA A 247 14.26 16.12 18.08
N ARG A 248 14.40 14.82 17.82
CA ARG A 248 13.92 14.26 16.53
C ARG A 248 13.34 12.87 16.74
N ARG A 249 12.05 12.67 16.45
CA ARG A 249 11.48 11.33 16.32
C ARG A 249 12.01 10.74 15.01
N ILE A 250 13.09 9.95 15.07
CA ILE A 250 13.90 9.57 13.90
C ILE A 250 13.31 8.40 13.10
N ALA A 251 12.47 7.56 13.69
CA ALA A 251 11.69 6.57 12.94
C ALA A 251 10.21 6.61 13.30
N VAL A 252 9.38 6.66 12.27
CA VAL A 252 7.93 6.61 12.39
C VAL A 252 7.45 5.31 11.79
N PRO A 253 6.93 4.36 12.59
CA PRO A 253 6.19 3.25 12.02
C PRO A 253 4.93 3.83 11.38
N ILE A 254 4.77 3.58 10.08
CA ILE A 254 3.58 4.00 9.33
C ILE A 254 2.89 2.75 8.85
N THR A 255 1.62 2.63 9.24
CA THR A 255 0.69 1.61 8.77
C THR A 255 -0.01 2.17 7.52
N PRO A 256 0.33 1.74 6.28
CA PRO A 256 -0.17 2.41 5.07
C PRO A 256 -1.69 2.37 4.89
N VAL A 257 -2.39 1.38 5.44
CA VAL A 257 -3.86 1.28 5.40
C VAL A 257 -4.34 0.85 6.77
N ASN A 258 -5.31 1.56 7.35
CA ASN A 258 -5.89 1.18 8.63
C ASN A 258 -6.81 -0.06 8.48
N PRO A 259 -6.52 -1.18 9.17
CA PRO A 259 -7.35 -2.39 9.15
C PRO A 259 -8.83 -2.19 9.46
N ASN A 260 -9.07 -1.27 10.39
CA ASN A 260 -10.33 -1.09 11.12
C ASN A 260 -11.03 0.23 10.75
N GLY A 261 -10.42 1.02 9.86
CA GLY A 261 -10.97 2.29 9.39
C GLY A 261 -11.81 2.11 8.11
N ASP A 262 -12.54 3.16 7.75
CA ASP A 262 -13.40 3.19 6.55
C ASP A 262 -12.60 3.43 5.25
N GLU A 263 -11.27 3.45 5.33
CA GLU A 263 -10.34 3.62 4.20
C GLU A 263 -10.54 2.57 3.12
N LEU A 264 -10.96 1.34 3.47
CA LEU A 264 -11.23 0.29 2.50
C LEU A 264 -12.27 0.73 1.47
N TYR A 265 -13.39 1.32 1.92
CA TYR A 265 -14.45 1.77 1.02
C TYR A 265 -13.97 2.90 0.12
N HIS A 266 -13.19 3.84 0.66
CA HIS A 266 -12.61 4.91 -0.15
C HIS A 266 -11.61 4.39 -1.19
N ILE A 267 -10.77 3.41 -0.84
CA ILE A 267 -9.83 2.75 -1.75
C ILE A 267 -10.61 2.05 -2.87
N LEU A 268 -11.59 1.21 -2.51
CA LEU A 268 -12.41 0.48 -3.48
C LEU A 268 -13.19 1.45 -4.39
N ARG A 269 -13.81 2.48 -3.81
CA ARG A 269 -14.55 3.49 -4.57
C ARG A 269 -13.67 4.14 -5.64
N LYS A 270 -12.48 4.60 -5.25
CA LYS A 270 -11.56 5.30 -6.16
C LYS A 270 -10.93 4.38 -7.21
N ARG A 271 -10.64 3.14 -6.84
CA ARG A 271 -10.06 2.12 -7.72
C ARG A 271 -11.04 1.52 -8.71
N LEU A 272 -12.30 1.35 -8.32
CA LEU A 272 -13.30 0.65 -9.15
C LEU A 272 -14.14 1.61 -9.99
N PHE A 273 -14.38 2.84 -9.52
CA PHE A 273 -15.30 3.76 -10.16
C PHE A 273 -14.62 5.04 -10.65
N GLU A 274 -14.94 5.43 -11.88
CA GLU A 274 -14.60 6.72 -12.49
C GLU A 274 -15.56 7.80 -11.97
N THR A 275 -16.83 7.45 -11.81
CA THR A 275 -17.87 8.34 -11.31
C THR A 275 -18.74 7.59 -10.30
N VAL A 276 -19.11 8.29 -9.23
CA VAL A 276 -20.02 7.80 -8.19
C VAL A 276 -21.16 8.80 -7.99
N ALA A 277 -22.22 8.33 -7.34
CA ALA A 277 -23.40 9.13 -7.05
C ALA A 277 -23.02 10.45 -6.35
N PRO A 278 -23.71 11.57 -6.68
CA PRO A 278 -23.59 12.79 -5.89
C PRO A 278 -24.18 12.58 -4.49
N GLU A 279 -23.69 13.33 -3.51
CA GLU A 279 -24.06 13.18 -2.09
C GLU A 279 -25.59 13.15 -1.83
N PRO A 280 -26.43 13.98 -2.47
CA PRO A 280 -27.88 13.89 -2.26
C PRO A 280 -28.51 12.57 -2.73
N ALA A 281 -27.93 11.91 -3.74
CA ALA A 281 -28.39 10.59 -4.17
C ALA A 281 -27.94 9.50 -3.20
N ILE A 282 -26.73 9.59 -2.65
CA ILE A 282 -26.23 8.67 -1.60
C ILE A 282 -27.12 8.77 -0.37
N GLN A 283 -27.43 9.98 0.09
CA GLN A 283 -28.30 10.21 1.26
C GLN A 283 -29.70 9.61 1.06
N LYS A 284 -30.26 9.68 -0.16
CA LYS A 284 -31.55 9.05 -0.47
C LYS A 284 -31.50 7.53 -0.37
N VAL A 285 -30.40 6.89 -0.79
CA VAL A 285 -30.20 5.44 -0.62
C VAL A 285 -30.07 5.10 0.87
N ALA A 286 -29.24 5.85 1.61
CA ALA A 286 -29.07 5.66 3.05
C ALA A 286 -30.40 5.82 3.82
N GLU A 287 -31.22 6.79 3.43
CA GLU A 287 -32.56 7.03 3.97
C GLU A 287 -33.49 5.83 3.75
N ALA A 288 -33.49 5.25 2.54
CA ALA A 288 -34.31 4.09 2.23
C ALA A 288 -33.94 2.88 3.11
N TYR A 289 -32.64 2.63 3.32
CA TYR A 289 -32.16 1.58 4.22
C TYR A 289 -32.50 1.87 5.68
N ARG A 290 -32.43 3.14 6.10
CA ARG A 290 -32.82 3.57 7.45
C ARG A 290 -34.29 3.28 7.72
N GLU A 291 -35.18 3.65 6.80
CA GLU A 291 -36.62 3.42 6.96
C GLU A 291 -36.96 1.93 6.95
N ALA A 292 -36.34 1.12 6.06
CA ALA A 292 -36.51 -0.33 6.05
C ALA A 292 -36.08 -0.97 7.39
N LEU A 293 -34.95 -0.54 7.95
CA LEU A 293 -34.50 -1.04 9.27
C LEU A 293 -35.41 -0.56 10.40
N ARG A 294 -35.96 0.66 10.30
CA ARG A 294 -36.90 1.20 11.28
C ARG A 294 -38.21 0.40 11.28
N GLU A 295 -38.69 -0.04 10.11
CA GLU A 295 -39.84 -0.95 10.01
C GLU A 295 -39.54 -2.31 10.63
N ALA A 296 -38.39 -2.92 10.31
CA ALA A 296 -37.97 -4.18 10.91
C ALA A 296 -37.82 -4.09 12.45
N ALA A 297 -37.31 -2.97 12.96
CA ALA A 297 -37.22 -2.71 14.39
C ALA A 297 -38.61 -2.58 15.05
N ARG A 298 -39.59 -1.93 14.38
CA ARG A 298 -40.99 -1.89 14.86
C ARG A 298 -41.63 -3.27 14.92
N MET A 299 -41.21 -4.19 14.05
CA MET A 299 -41.64 -5.60 14.04
C MET A 299 -40.85 -6.48 15.02
N ASN A 300 -39.93 -5.91 15.81
CA ASN A 300 -39.01 -6.64 16.70
C ASN A 300 -38.12 -7.67 15.98
N LEU A 301 -37.81 -7.45 14.69
CA LEU A 301 -36.93 -8.33 13.91
C LEU A 301 -35.45 -7.99 14.07
N THR A 302 -35.12 -6.80 14.60
CA THR A 302 -33.74 -6.36 14.80
C THR A 302 -33.61 -5.39 15.96
N THR A 303 -32.44 -5.35 16.58
CA THR A 303 -32.02 -4.36 17.59
C THR A 303 -31.03 -3.34 17.03
N SER A 304 -30.74 -3.41 15.73
CA SER A 304 -29.77 -2.53 15.07
C SER A 304 -30.28 -1.09 14.98
N SER A 305 -29.38 -0.12 15.15
CA SER A 305 -29.72 1.30 15.10
C SER A 305 -29.92 1.78 13.65
N PRO A 306 -31.11 2.31 13.29
CA PRO A 306 -31.35 2.86 11.95
C PRO A 306 -30.44 4.04 11.60
N GLU A 307 -30.17 4.92 12.56
CA GLU A 307 -29.29 6.07 12.34
C GLU A 307 -27.82 5.63 12.16
N ALA A 308 -27.39 4.56 12.85
CA ALA A 308 -26.07 4.00 12.62
C ALA A 308 -25.95 3.38 11.21
N LEU A 309 -27.01 2.73 10.72
CA LEU A 309 -27.03 2.19 9.35
C LEU A 309 -26.98 3.32 8.31
N PHE A 310 -27.70 4.41 8.52
CA PHE A 310 -27.67 5.58 7.64
C PHE A 310 -26.23 6.12 7.45
N THR A 311 -25.52 6.35 8.55
CA THR A 311 -24.12 6.81 8.50
C THR A 311 -23.24 5.79 7.79
N ARG A 312 -23.34 4.51 8.17
CA ARG A 312 -22.56 3.43 7.56
C ARG A 312 -22.79 3.30 6.04
N VAL A 313 -24.04 3.42 5.57
CA VAL A 313 -24.36 3.36 4.13
C VAL A 313 -23.77 4.56 3.40
N THR A 314 -23.86 5.75 3.99
CA THR A 314 -23.29 6.97 3.41
C THR A 314 -21.77 6.84 3.24
N ASP A 315 -21.09 6.29 4.24
CA ASP A 315 -19.64 6.10 4.22
C ASP A 315 -19.21 4.98 3.27
N ALA A 316 -19.97 3.89 3.20
CA ALA A 316 -19.62 2.70 2.43
C ALA A 316 -20.04 2.75 0.95
N TYR A 317 -20.95 3.64 0.55
CA TYR A 317 -21.49 3.70 -0.82
C TYR A 317 -20.37 3.66 -1.89
N PRO A 318 -20.48 2.87 -2.98
CA PRO A 318 -21.64 2.09 -3.42
C PRO A 318 -21.72 0.67 -2.82
N PHE A 319 -20.95 0.36 -1.77
CA PHE A 319 -20.93 -0.95 -1.13
C PHE A 319 -21.87 -1.00 0.07
N HIS A 320 -22.46 -2.17 0.32
CA HIS A 320 -23.22 -2.42 1.54
C HIS A 320 -22.26 -2.45 2.74
N PRO A 321 -22.61 -1.84 3.89
CA PRO A 321 -21.70 -1.74 5.03
C PRO A 321 -21.20 -3.05 5.65
N ASP A 322 -21.91 -4.16 5.41
CA ASP A 322 -21.56 -5.49 5.94
C ASP A 322 -20.51 -6.20 5.08
N LEU A 323 -20.18 -5.66 3.91
CA LEU A 323 -19.03 -6.13 3.12
C LEU A 323 -17.74 -6.07 3.94
N ARG A 324 -17.60 -5.08 4.84
CA ARG A 324 -16.46 -4.98 5.76
C ARG A 324 -16.35 -6.20 6.68
N GLU A 325 -17.44 -6.78 7.13
CA GLU A 325 -17.39 -7.97 7.99
C GLU A 325 -16.89 -9.18 7.20
N LEU A 326 -17.42 -9.38 5.98
CA LEU A 326 -16.95 -10.43 5.08
C LEU A 326 -15.45 -10.30 4.79
N VAL A 327 -15.02 -9.10 4.43
CA VAL A 327 -13.59 -8.81 4.20
C VAL A 327 -12.76 -9.00 5.47
N GLY A 328 -13.31 -8.66 6.64
CA GLY A 328 -12.72 -8.94 7.94
C GLY A 328 -12.39 -10.42 8.12
N LYS A 329 -13.34 -11.31 7.80
CA LYS A 329 -13.15 -12.76 7.86
C LYS A 329 -12.12 -13.25 6.84
N PHE A 330 -12.08 -12.68 5.63
CA PHE A 330 -11.02 -13.02 4.66
C PHE A 330 -9.63 -12.66 5.17
N LYS A 331 -9.48 -11.54 5.92
CA LYS A 331 -8.20 -11.11 6.49
C LYS A 331 -7.64 -12.06 7.56
N GLU A 332 -8.47 -12.90 8.18
CA GLU A 332 -8.04 -13.88 9.18
C GLU A 332 -7.33 -15.09 8.55
N ASN A 333 -7.41 -15.26 7.23
CA ASN A 333 -6.77 -16.38 6.52
C ASN A 333 -5.30 -16.08 6.23
N GLU A 334 -4.41 -17.01 6.62
CA GLU A 334 -2.98 -16.91 6.36
C GLU A 334 -2.68 -16.84 4.86
N GLY A 335 -1.74 -15.97 4.46
CA GLY A 335 -1.36 -15.81 3.06
C GLY A 335 -2.29 -14.94 2.21
N PHE A 336 -3.47 -14.55 2.72
CA PHE A 336 -4.37 -13.65 1.99
C PHE A 336 -3.75 -12.25 1.83
N GLN A 337 -3.62 -11.78 0.58
CA GLN A 337 -3.11 -10.45 0.26
C GLN A 337 -4.18 -9.38 0.48
N GLN A 338 -4.48 -9.11 1.75
CA GLN A 338 -5.66 -8.37 2.24
C GLN A 338 -6.20 -7.27 1.32
N THR A 339 -5.52 -6.12 1.18
CA THR A 339 -6.08 -5.01 0.36
C THR A 339 -6.11 -5.33 -1.14
N ARG A 340 -5.10 -6.04 -1.66
CA ARG A 340 -4.97 -6.36 -3.10
C ARG A 340 -5.98 -7.42 -3.55
N GLY A 341 -6.11 -8.50 -2.80
CA GLY A 341 -7.06 -9.58 -3.03
C GLY A 341 -8.49 -9.05 -2.97
N VAL A 342 -8.81 -8.17 -2.00
CA VAL A 342 -10.14 -7.55 -1.94
C VAL A 342 -10.41 -6.65 -3.16
N ILE A 343 -9.46 -5.80 -3.58
CA ILE A 343 -9.63 -5.01 -4.81
C ILE A 343 -9.89 -5.92 -6.00
N ARG A 344 -9.11 -6.98 -6.17
CA ARG A 344 -9.26 -7.92 -7.30
C ARG A 344 -10.61 -8.62 -7.28
N LEU A 345 -11.02 -9.17 -6.14
CA LEU A 345 -12.32 -9.80 -5.95
C LEU A 345 -13.44 -8.81 -6.29
N MET A 346 -13.37 -7.58 -5.78
CA MET A 346 -14.38 -6.57 -6.05
C MET A 346 -14.38 -6.07 -7.50
N GLN A 347 -13.24 -6.08 -8.20
CA GLN A 347 -13.21 -5.85 -9.65
C GLN A 347 -14.01 -6.91 -10.40
N MET A 348 -13.86 -8.19 -10.04
CA MET A 348 -14.61 -9.29 -10.65
C MET A 348 -16.12 -9.16 -10.35
N VAL A 349 -16.49 -8.84 -9.11
CA VAL A 349 -17.88 -8.62 -8.70
C VAL A 349 -18.51 -7.45 -9.46
N VAL A 350 -17.84 -6.28 -9.52
CA VAL A 350 -18.35 -5.11 -10.25
C VAL A 350 -18.45 -5.41 -11.75
N ALA A 351 -17.47 -6.08 -12.34
CA ALA A 351 -17.53 -6.49 -13.75
C ALA A 351 -18.73 -7.41 -14.02
N SER A 352 -18.94 -8.41 -13.17
CA SER A 352 -20.08 -9.33 -13.25
C SER A 352 -21.42 -8.59 -13.17
N LEU A 353 -21.59 -7.70 -12.20
CA LEU A 353 -22.82 -6.94 -12.00
C LEU A 353 -23.17 -6.04 -13.19
N TRP A 354 -22.18 -5.43 -13.84
CA TRP A 354 -22.40 -4.61 -15.04
C TRP A 354 -22.65 -5.47 -16.28
N ASN A 355 -21.88 -6.54 -16.49
CA ASN A 355 -22.05 -7.42 -17.65
C ASN A 355 -23.39 -8.17 -17.64
N SER A 356 -23.84 -8.62 -16.47
CA SER A 356 -25.14 -9.28 -16.27
C SER A 356 -26.32 -8.31 -16.22
N LYS A 357 -26.07 -6.99 -16.24
CA LYS A 357 -27.07 -5.92 -16.06
C LYS A 357 -27.77 -5.91 -14.69
N ARG A 358 -27.35 -6.74 -13.74
CA ARG A 358 -27.88 -6.75 -12.35
C ARG A 358 -27.69 -5.41 -11.65
N ALA A 359 -26.63 -4.66 -11.98
CA ALA A 359 -26.39 -3.32 -11.47
C ALA A 359 -27.53 -2.33 -11.74
N ALA A 360 -28.42 -2.60 -12.71
CA ALA A 360 -29.60 -1.78 -12.98
C ALA A 360 -30.75 -1.98 -11.99
N GLY A 361 -30.73 -3.06 -11.19
CA GLY A 361 -31.78 -3.43 -10.23
C GLY A 361 -31.42 -3.25 -8.76
N ILE A 362 -30.20 -2.84 -8.43
CA ILE A 362 -29.70 -2.74 -7.05
C ILE A 362 -29.20 -1.32 -6.74
N ASP A 363 -29.32 -0.92 -5.47
CA ASP A 363 -28.85 0.38 -4.97
C ASP A 363 -27.46 0.31 -4.30
N LEU A 364 -27.05 -0.86 -3.81
CA LEU A 364 -25.74 -1.13 -3.18
C LEU A 364 -25.20 -2.50 -3.62
N ILE A 365 -23.87 -2.66 -3.61
CA ILE A 365 -23.18 -3.95 -3.82
C ILE A 365 -23.10 -4.68 -2.48
N HIS A 366 -23.82 -5.79 -2.38
CA HIS A 366 -23.93 -6.58 -1.15
C HIS A 366 -22.95 -7.75 -1.11
N PRO A 367 -22.68 -8.32 0.08
CA PRO A 367 -21.97 -9.59 0.20
C PRO A 367 -22.57 -10.72 -0.66
N TYR A 368 -23.89 -10.76 -0.83
CA TYR A 368 -24.58 -11.77 -1.66
C TYR A 368 -24.48 -11.50 -3.17
N ASP A 369 -23.92 -10.37 -3.60
CA ASP A 369 -23.67 -10.10 -5.02
C ASP A 369 -22.38 -10.77 -5.53
N LEU A 370 -21.63 -11.45 -4.66
CA LEU A 370 -20.54 -12.33 -5.05
C LEU A 370 -21.13 -13.60 -5.70
N ASP A 371 -21.24 -13.57 -7.02
CA ASP A 371 -21.74 -14.71 -7.79
C ASP A 371 -20.69 -15.83 -7.85
N LEU A 372 -20.81 -16.78 -6.93
CA LEU A 372 -19.90 -17.93 -6.79
C LEU A 372 -20.14 -19.03 -7.85
N ASN A 373 -21.14 -18.89 -8.72
CA ASN A 373 -21.24 -19.74 -9.92
C ASN A 373 -20.30 -19.28 -11.04
N LEU A 374 -19.76 -18.07 -10.95
CA LEU A 374 -18.73 -17.61 -11.87
C LEU A 374 -17.38 -18.16 -11.43
N ASP A 375 -16.80 -19.02 -12.28
CA ASP A 375 -15.50 -19.66 -12.03
C ASP A 375 -14.41 -18.68 -11.59
N GLU A 376 -14.40 -17.48 -12.17
CA GLU A 376 -13.42 -16.44 -11.84
C GLU A 376 -13.55 -15.97 -10.37
N ILE A 377 -14.78 -15.71 -9.90
CA ILE A 377 -15.04 -15.26 -8.51
C ILE A 377 -14.82 -16.43 -7.55
N ALA A 378 -15.34 -17.61 -7.88
CA ALA A 378 -15.17 -18.82 -7.08
C ALA A 378 -13.69 -19.18 -6.90
N SER A 379 -12.90 -19.10 -7.98
CA SER A 379 -11.46 -19.35 -7.93
C SER A 379 -10.76 -18.36 -7.01
N GLU A 380 -11.07 -17.06 -7.08
CA GLU A 380 -10.46 -16.07 -6.19
C GLU A 380 -10.79 -16.39 -4.72
N VAL A 381 -12.05 -16.71 -4.38
CA VAL A 381 -12.45 -17.09 -3.01
C VAL A 381 -11.74 -18.37 -2.54
N ARG A 382 -11.56 -19.37 -3.41
CA ARG A 382 -10.79 -20.60 -3.09
C ARG A 382 -9.33 -20.31 -2.80
N THR A 383 -8.72 -19.28 -3.42
CA THR A 383 -7.34 -18.88 -3.09
C THR A 383 -7.23 -18.23 -1.72
N ILE A 384 -8.32 -17.65 -1.19
CA ILE A 384 -8.37 -17.12 0.18
C ILE A 384 -8.37 -18.26 1.18
N ASN A 385 -9.26 -19.23 0.98
CA ASN A 385 -9.33 -20.42 1.80
C ASN A 385 -9.89 -21.62 1.02
N PRO A 386 -9.04 -22.61 0.68
CA PRO A 386 -9.48 -23.80 -0.06
C PRO A 386 -10.55 -24.62 0.68
N SER A 387 -10.59 -24.57 2.01
CA SER A 387 -11.53 -25.37 2.82
C SER A 387 -12.98 -24.90 2.68
N LEU A 388 -13.22 -23.71 2.11
CA LEU A 388 -14.57 -23.20 1.86
C LEU A 388 -15.26 -23.89 0.69
N SER A 389 -14.53 -24.64 -0.15
CA SER A 389 -15.07 -25.18 -1.41
C SER A 389 -16.31 -26.06 -1.20
N GLU A 390 -16.28 -26.97 -0.21
CA GLU A 390 -17.40 -27.87 0.08
C GLU A 390 -18.61 -27.11 0.63
N ALA A 391 -18.38 -26.19 1.57
CA ALA A 391 -19.45 -25.36 2.13
C ALA A 391 -20.09 -24.45 1.07
N ILE A 392 -19.29 -23.88 0.17
CA ILE A 392 -19.80 -23.08 -0.95
C ILE A 392 -20.67 -23.95 -1.87
N ALA A 393 -20.20 -25.14 -2.25
CA ALA A 393 -20.93 -26.01 -3.15
C ALA A 393 -22.24 -26.54 -2.55
N HIS A 394 -22.25 -26.86 -1.25
CA HIS A 394 -23.46 -27.33 -0.58
C HIS A 394 -24.44 -26.19 -0.30
N ASP A 395 -23.96 -25.09 0.31
CA ASP A 395 -24.84 -24.09 0.91
C ASP A 395 -25.13 -22.89 -0.01
N ILE A 396 -24.21 -22.50 -0.90
CA ILE A 396 -24.25 -21.18 -1.55
C ILE A 396 -24.41 -21.23 -3.07
N ALA A 397 -23.58 -22.01 -3.77
CA ALA A 397 -23.53 -22.00 -5.23
C ALA A 397 -22.99 -23.32 -5.81
N HIS A 398 -23.83 -24.02 -6.56
CA HIS A 398 -23.48 -25.20 -7.34
C HIS A 398 -24.33 -25.32 -8.60
N ALA A 399 -24.36 -24.26 -9.40
CA ALA A 399 -25.07 -24.18 -10.68
C ALA A 399 -26.57 -24.54 -10.56
N GLY A 400 -27.22 -24.13 -9.47
CA GLY A 400 -28.63 -24.36 -9.18
C GLY A 400 -28.93 -25.55 -8.28
N ALA A 401 -27.90 -26.18 -7.69
CA ALA A 401 -28.05 -27.36 -6.82
C ALA A 401 -27.60 -27.12 -5.37
N ALA A 402 -27.22 -25.88 -5.02
CA ALA A 402 -26.93 -25.52 -3.64
C ALA A 402 -28.22 -25.13 -2.89
N GLU A 403 -28.23 -25.31 -1.57
CA GLU A 403 -29.41 -25.06 -0.70
C GLU A 403 -30.03 -23.67 -0.93
N VAL A 404 -29.23 -22.61 -1.03
CA VAL A 404 -29.72 -21.24 -1.24
C VAL A 404 -30.26 -21.01 -2.66
N GLU A 405 -29.83 -21.79 -3.65
CA GLU A 405 -30.30 -21.66 -5.04
C GLU A 405 -31.66 -22.36 -5.28
N GLU A 406 -32.05 -23.26 -4.37
CA GLU A 406 -33.33 -23.99 -4.41
C GLU A 406 -34.48 -23.26 -3.69
N ILE A 407 -34.18 -22.19 -2.93
CA ILE A 407 -35.13 -21.34 -2.20
C ILE A 407 -35.57 -20.16 -3.07
#